data_AF-A0AAU7VSC3-F1
#
_entry.id   AF-A0AAU7VSC3-F1
#
_cell.length_a   1.000
_cell.length_b   1.000
_cell.length_c   1.000
_cell.angle_alpha   90.00
_cell.angle_beta   90.00
_cell.angle_gamma   90.00
#
_symmetry.space_group_name_H-M   'P 1'
#
loop_
_entity.id
_entity.type
_entity.pdbx_description
1 polymer ?
#
loop_
_entity_poly.entity_id
_entity_poly.type
_entity_poly.pdbx_seq_one_letter_code
_entity_poly.pdbx_strand_id
1 'polypeptide(L)'
;MFPVRKQGQARVEAEAGLPLLLIPETYSDPVGVGEMRLEPDGVAQLTDFPVGDVDVVDNCIDWDSAKPFTGTAEWSADRKLNITITSEDGSVVIGPYHPKFSDIVWYRFGMSLCDDDRVVWYSAAPATP
;
A
#
# COMPACT_ATOMS: atom_id res chain seq x y z
N MET A 1 -22.46 7.52 15.39
CA MET A 1 -22.61 6.81 14.10
C MET A 1 -21.20 6.42 13.69
N PHE A 2 -20.78 5.19 13.99
CA PHE A 2 -19.44 4.74 13.65
C PHE A 2 -19.37 4.55 12.14
N PRO A 3 -18.36 5.09 11.43
CA PRO A 3 -18.22 4.81 10.01
C PRO A 3 -18.12 3.30 9.81
N VAL A 4 -18.97 2.76 8.94
CA VAL A 4 -18.95 1.34 8.60
C VAL A 4 -17.60 1.08 7.95
N ARG A 5 -16.66 0.49 8.71
CA ARG A 5 -15.39 0.02 8.16
C ARG A 5 -15.70 -0.79 6.91
N LYS A 6 -15.16 -0.38 5.77
CA LYS A 6 -15.33 -1.12 4.52
C LYS A 6 -14.81 -2.53 4.77
N GLN A 7 -15.59 -3.56 4.40
CA GLN A 7 -15.33 -4.96 4.76
C GLN A 7 -13.89 -5.43 4.48
N GLY A 8 -13.23 -4.86 3.46
CA GLY A 8 -11.81 -5.09 3.16
C GLY A 8 -10.85 -4.58 4.22
N GLN A 9 -11.06 -3.36 4.72
CA GLN A 9 -10.22 -2.74 5.75
C GLN A 9 -10.20 -3.57 7.03
N ALA A 10 -11.38 -4.01 7.49
CA ALA A 10 -11.48 -4.86 8.69
C ALA A 10 -10.76 -6.21 8.51
N ARG A 11 -10.74 -6.75 7.28
CA ARG A 11 -10.03 -7.99 6.96
C ARG A 11 -8.51 -7.79 6.95
N VAL A 12 -8.02 -6.70 6.38
CA VAL A 12 -6.59 -6.32 6.45
C VAL A 12 -6.16 -6.15 7.91
N GLU A 13 -6.94 -5.44 8.73
CA GLU A 13 -6.66 -5.27 10.15
C GLU A 13 -6.55 -6.60 10.90
N ALA A 14 -7.44 -7.55 10.59
CA ALA A 14 -7.50 -8.84 11.27
C ALA A 14 -6.41 -9.83 10.81
N GLU A 15 -6.05 -9.82 9.53
CA GLU A 15 -5.16 -10.83 8.94
C GLU A 15 -3.72 -10.35 8.77
N ALA A 16 -3.49 -9.07 8.45
CA ALA A 16 -2.14 -8.52 8.28
C ALA A 16 -1.44 -8.26 9.62
N GLY A 17 -2.22 -7.96 10.67
CA GLY A 17 -1.70 -7.55 11.98
C GLY A 17 -1.17 -6.12 11.94
N LEU A 18 -1.98 -5.16 12.39
CA LEU A 18 -1.58 -3.75 12.50
C LEU A 18 -1.05 -3.42 13.91
N PRO A 19 -0.11 -2.45 14.06
CA PRO A 19 0.51 -1.67 13.00
C PRO A 19 1.45 -2.49 12.10
N LEU A 20 1.41 -2.20 10.80
CA LEU A 20 2.18 -2.91 9.78
C LEU A 20 3.14 -1.95 9.09
N LEU A 21 4.44 -2.25 9.10
CA LEU A 21 5.45 -1.48 8.39
C LEU A 21 5.79 -2.16 7.07
N LEU A 22 5.73 -1.43 5.96
CA LEU A 22 6.11 -1.89 4.63
C LEU A 22 7.41 -1.21 4.22
N ILE A 23 8.40 -2.03 3.89
CA ILE A 23 9.76 -1.61 3.52
C ILE A 23 10.07 -2.12 2.10
N PRO A 24 10.66 -1.30 1.22
CA PRO A 24 10.96 -1.71 -0.15
C PRO A 24 11.96 -2.87 -0.19
N GLU A 25 11.71 -3.86 -1.07
CA GLU A 25 12.58 -5.05 -1.20
C GLU A 25 13.82 -4.81 -2.05
N THR A 26 13.79 -3.85 -2.97
CA THR A 26 14.88 -3.61 -3.93
C THR A 26 15.36 -2.17 -3.85
N TYR A 27 16.62 -1.97 -3.43
CA TYR A 27 17.26 -0.66 -3.24
C TYR A 27 17.94 -0.10 -4.52
N SER A 28 17.82 -0.78 -5.68
CA SER A 28 18.69 -0.51 -6.84
C SER A 28 18.11 0.39 -7.93
N ASP A 29 16.80 0.66 -7.92
CA ASP A 29 16.18 1.64 -8.83
C ASP A 29 15.86 2.92 -8.05
N PRO A 30 16.09 4.12 -8.63
CA PRO A 30 15.74 5.41 -8.02
C PRO A 30 14.22 5.59 -7.82
N VAL A 31 13.45 4.61 -8.28
CA VAL A 31 12.00 4.44 -8.20
C VAL A 31 11.57 3.87 -6.84
N GLY A 32 12.49 3.24 -6.10
CA GLY A 32 12.19 2.57 -4.83
C GLY A 32 12.80 3.32 -3.65
N VAL A 33 12.03 4.20 -3.02
CA VAL A 33 12.42 4.72 -1.70
C VAL A 33 11.15 5.13 -0.98
N GLY A 34 11.03 4.67 0.26
CA GLY A 34 10.01 5.13 1.18
C GLY A 34 9.36 4.00 1.95
N GLU A 35 9.10 4.28 3.22
CA GLU A 35 8.45 3.37 4.15
C GLU A 35 7.00 3.78 4.32
N MET A 36 6.13 2.78 4.50
CA MET A 36 4.75 3.03 4.87
C MET A 36 4.40 2.25 6.12
N ARG A 37 3.83 2.94 7.11
CA ARG A 37 3.25 2.31 8.30
C ARG A 37 1.74 2.44 8.25
N LEU A 38 1.04 1.30 8.16
CA LEU A 38 -0.41 1.23 8.27
C LEU A 38 -0.81 1.12 9.73
N GLU A 39 -1.57 2.10 10.22
CA GLU A 39 -2.12 2.13 11.57
C GLU A 39 -3.55 1.57 11.59
N PRO A 40 -3.98 1.01 12.73
CA PRO A 40 -5.36 0.59 12.93
C PRO A 40 -6.26 1.82 13.09
N ASP A 41 -7.33 1.93 12.29
CA ASP A 41 -8.28 3.07 12.16
C ASP A 41 -8.37 3.69 10.76
N GLY A 42 -7.49 3.29 9.84
CA GLY A 42 -7.45 3.86 8.49
C GLY A 42 -6.45 4.99 8.32
N VAL A 43 -5.54 5.20 9.29
CA VAL A 43 -4.42 6.13 9.16
C VAL A 43 -3.18 5.41 8.62
N ALA A 44 -2.47 6.05 7.70
CA ALA A 44 -1.17 5.62 7.19
C ALA A 44 -0.14 6.72 7.46
N GLN A 45 1.07 6.33 7.83
CA GLN A 45 2.22 7.22 7.90
C GLN A 45 3.17 6.86 6.77
N LEU A 46 3.51 7.84 5.96
CA LEU A 46 4.38 7.71 4.79
C LEU A 46 5.67 8.46 5.06
N THR A 47 6.80 7.86 4.71
CA THR A 47 8.12 8.48 4.75
C THR A 47 8.76 8.29 3.39
N ASP A 48 8.96 9.38 2.65
CA ASP A 48 9.47 9.45 1.28
C ASP A 48 8.74 8.52 0.30
N PHE A 49 7.51 8.10 0.62
CA PHE A 49 6.78 7.09 -0.12
C PHE A 49 6.22 7.67 -1.43
N PRO A 50 6.34 6.98 -2.57
CA PRO A 50 5.84 7.49 -3.84
C PRO A 50 4.31 7.55 -3.86
N VAL A 51 3.76 8.73 -4.10
CA VAL A 51 2.33 8.96 -4.35
C VAL A 51 2.16 9.67 -5.69
N GLY A 52 1.11 9.33 -6.42
CA GLY A 52 0.84 9.89 -7.74
C GLY A 52 -0.62 9.72 -8.14
N ASP A 53 -0.88 9.78 -9.44
CA ASP A 53 -2.19 9.48 -9.99
C ASP A 53 -2.41 7.95 -10.05
N VAL A 54 -3.59 7.51 -9.62
CA VAL A 54 -3.98 6.10 -9.58
C VAL A 54 -5.05 5.84 -10.62
N ASP A 55 -4.81 4.86 -11.50
CA ASP A 55 -5.89 4.28 -12.29
C ASP A 55 -6.63 3.23 -11.44
N VAL A 56 -7.84 3.58 -11.01
CA VAL A 56 -8.69 2.72 -10.17
C VAL A 56 -9.26 1.51 -10.90
N VAL A 57 -9.31 1.54 -12.25
CA VAL A 57 -9.80 0.42 -13.06
C VAL A 57 -8.74 -0.67 -13.07
N ASP A 58 -7.49 -0.29 -13.35
CA ASP A 58 -6.38 -1.22 -13.49
C ASP A 58 -5.61 -1.45 -12.17
N ASN A 59 -5.92 -0.67 -11.12
CA ASN A 59 -5.24 -0.71 -9.81
C ASN A 59 -3.73 -0.54 -9.96
N CYS A 60 -3.35 0.49 -10.70
CA CYS A 60 -1.96 0.83 -10.98
C CYS A 60 -1.70 2.31 -10.71
N ILE A 61 -0.42 2.67 -10.62
CA ILE A 61 0.04 4.04 -10.42
C ILE A 61 0.73 4.52 -11.69
N ASP A 62 0.41 5.74 -12.10
CA ASP A 62 1.18 6.46 -13.10
C ASP A 62 2.51 6.90 -12.47
N TRP A 63 3.58 6.20 -12.85
CA TRP A 63 4.91 6.44 -12.27
C TRP A 63 5.50 7.78 -12.68
N ASP A 64 5.15 8.31 -13.86
CA ASP A 64 5.67 9.60 -14.33
C ASP A 64 5.08 10.77 -13.52
N SER A 65 3.90 10.55 -12.92
CA SER A 65 3.27 11.49 -11.98
C SER A 65 3.77 11.35 -10.53
N ALA A 66 4.45 10.25 -10.20
CA ALA A 66 4.77 9.89 -8.83
C ALA A 66 5.84 10.81 -8.22
N LYS A 67 5.58 11.28 -7.00
CA LYS A 67 6.51 12.09 -6.22
C LYS A 67 6.64 11.54 -4.78
N PRO A 68 7.80 11.67 -4.15
CA PRO A 68 7.98 11.24 -2.77
C PRO A 68 7.12 12.11 -1.83
N PHE A 69 6.43 11.46 -0.90
CA PHE A 69 5.60 12.12 0.11
C PHE A 69 5.95 11.61 1.51
N THR A 70 6.07 12.57 2.44
CA THR A 70 6.29 12.30 3.86
C THR A 70 5.19 12.97 4.67
N GLY A 71 4.40 12.18 5.39
CA GLY A 71 3.28 12.70 6.17
C GLY A 71 2.22 11.67 6.51
N THR A 72 1.09 12.16 7.01
CA THR A 72 -0.08 11.33 7.30
C THR A 72 -0.98 11.24 6.07
N ALA A 73 -1.49 10.04 5.82
CA ALA A 73 -2.43 9.74 4.75
C ALA A 73 -3.59 8.89 5.30
N GLU A 74 -4.68 8.82 4.56
CA GLU A 74 -5.78 7.90 4.86
C GLU A 74 -5.63 6.65 4.01
N TRP A 75 -5.87 5.48 4.57
CA TRP A 75 -5.93 4.23 3.81
C TRP A 75 -7.29 3.55 3.95
N SER A 76 -7.68 2.87 2.88
CA SER A 76 -8.84 1.99 2.89
C SER A 76 -8.56 0.76 2.03
N ALA A 77 -9.29 -0.33 2.26
CA ALA A 77 -9.15 -1.52 1.44
C ALA A 77 -10.47 -1.97 0.83
N ASP A 78 -10.41 -2.40 -0.43
CA ASP A 78 -11.54 -2.94 -1.17
C ASP A 78 -11.80 -4.42 -0.84
N ARG A 79 -12.81 -5.03 -1.49
CA ARG A 79 -13.13 -6.45 -1.26
C ARG A 79 -12.07 -7.43 -1.79
N LYS A 80 -11.22 -6.98 -2.71
CA LYS A 80 -10.07 -7.74 -3.23
C LYS A 80 -8.82 -7.55 -2.38
N LEU A 81 -8.90 -6.74 -1.32
CA LEU A 81 -7.81 -6.38 -0.41
C LEU A 81 -6.76 -5.49 -1.08
N ASN A 82 -7.12 -4.78 -2.14
CA ASN A 82 -6.32 -3.66 -2.63
C ASN A 82 -6.45 -2.53 -1.60
N ILE A 83 -5.31 -2.10 -1.08
CA ILE A 83 -5.15 -1.01 -0.12
C ILE A 83 -4.87 0.25 -0.91
N THR A 84 -5.81 1.18 -0.90
CA THR A 84 -5.62 2.53 -1.45
C THR A 84 -5.23 3.46 -0.33
N ILE A 85 -4.13 4.19 -0.49
CA ILE A 85 -3.67 5.24 0.40
C ILE A 85 -3.78 6.57 -0.32
N THR A 86 -4.39 7.55 0.32
CA THR A 86 -4.68 8.87 -0.24
C THR A 86 -4.12 9.94 0.68
N SER A 87 -3.27 10.80 0.14
CA SER A 87 -2.74 11.99 0.80
C SER A 87 -3.22 13.26 0.07
N GLU A 88 -2.82 14.42 0.56
CA GLU A 88 -3.05 15.70 -0.12
C GLU A 88 -2.30 15.82 -1.46
N ASP A 89 -1.26 15.01 -1.63
CA ASP A 89 -0.28 15.13 -2.71
C ASP A 89 -0.45 14.07 -3.79
N GLY A 90 -1.25 13.04 -3.54
CA GLY A 90 -1.49 11.96 -4.48
C GLY A 90 -2.10 10.75 -3.81
N SER A 91 -2.15 9.64 -4.54
CA SER A 91 -2.59 8.35 -4.04
C SER A 91 -1.66 7.24 -4.48
N VAL A 92 -1.78 6.11 -3.82
CA VAL A 92 -1.08 4.87 -4.15
C VAL A 92 -2.03 3.72 -3.89
N VAL A 93 -1.98 2.70 -4.73
CA VAL A 93 -2.66 1.43 -4.50
C VAL A 93 -1.63 0.30 -4.40
N ILE A 94 -1.76 -0.50 -3.34
CA ILE A 94 -0.95 -1.70 -3.13
C ILE A 94 -1.84 -2.90 -2.83
N GLY A 95 -1.40 -4.10 -3.13
CA GLY A 95 -2.13 -5.33 -2.80
C GLY A 95 -1.22 -6.35 -2.12
N PRO A 96 -1.76 -7.21 -1.24
CA PRO A 96 -0.98 -8.32 -0.69
C PRO A 96 -0.59 -9.30 -1.79
N TYR A 97 0.55 -9.95 -1.64
CA TYR A 97 1.02 -10.93 -2.61
C TYR A 97 0.09 -12.15 -2.62
N HIS A 98 -0.37 -12.51 -3.82
CA HIS A 98 -1.23 -13.66 -4.06
C HIS A 98 -0.52 -14.67 -4.97
N PRO A 99 0.12 -15.71 -4.39
CA PRO A 99 0.75 -16.77 -5.18
C PRO A 99 -0.32 -17.54 -5.97
N LYS A 100 -0.03 -17.93 -7.22
CA LYS A 100 -0.99 -18.59 -8.14
C LYS A 100 -1.70 -19.85 -7.61
N PHE A 101 -1.20 -20.47 -6.53
CA PHE A 101 -1.70 -21.73 -5.98
C PHE A 101 -1.74 -21.74 -4.44
N SER A 102 -1.82 -20.57 -3.79
CA SER A 102 -1.81 -20.46 -2.33
C SER A 102 -2.78 -19.37 -1.86
N ASP A 103 -3.13 -19.41 -0.58
CA ASP A 103 -3.77 -18.29 0.09
C ASP A 103 -2.89 -17.03 0.04
N ILE A 104 -3.55 -15.89 0.23
CA ILE A 104 -2.94 -14.57 0.35
C ILE A 104 -1.89 -14.59 1.45
N VAL A 105 -0.71 -14.04 1.16
CA VAL A 105 0.35 -13.91 2.14
C VAL A 105 0.56 -12.44 2.51
N TRP A 106 0.60 -12.19 3.81
CA TRP A 106 0.65 -10.84 4.39
C TRP A 106 2.06 -10.34 4.69
N TYR A 107 3.10 -11.11 4.34
CA TYR A 107 4.49 -10.69 4.53
C TYR A 107 5.04 -9.85 3.35
N ARG A 108 4.27 -9.71 2.25
CA ARG A 108 4.72 -9.04 1.02
C ARG A 108 3.57 -8.36 0.30
N PHE A 109 3.82 -7.16 -0.22
CA PHE A 109 2.85 -6.32 -0.90
C PHE A 109 3.43 -5.78 -2.20
N GLY A 110 2.60 -5.70 -3.24
CA GLY A 110 2.98 -5.23 -4.55
C GLY A 110 2.25 -3.94 -4.92
N MET A 111 2.99 -3.02 -5.54
CA MET A 111 2.51 -1.81 -6.16
C MET A 111 2.70 -1.92 -7.68
N SER A 112 1.60 -1.93 -8.44
CA SER A 112 1.63 -2.08 -9.90
C SER A 112 1.78 -0.72 -10.58
N LEU A 113 2.56 -0.65 -11.66
CA LEU A 113 2.72 0.55 -12.48
C LEU A 113 1.82 0.48 -13.72
N CYS A 114 1.28 1.60 -14.19
CA CYS A 114 0.31 1.57 -15.29
C CYS A 114 0.95 1.29 -16.66
N ASP A 115 2.08 1.93 -16.95
CA ASP A 115 2.77 1.80 -18.24
C ASP A 115 3.84 0.70 -18.23
N ASP A 116 3.88 -0.12 -17.18
CA ASP A 116 4.93 -1.11 -16.98
C ASP A 116 4.41 -2.35 -16.25
N ASP A 117 4.76 -3.54 -16.76
CA ASP A 117 4.47 -4.82 -16.11
C ASP A 117 5.28 -5.02 -14.80
N ARG A 118 6.17 -4.08 -14.46
CA ARG A 118 6.89 -4.05 -13.19
C ARG A 118 5.94 -3.86 -12.01
N VAL A 119 6.20 -4.65 -10.97
CA VAL A 119 5.60 -4.48 -9.65
C VAL A 119 6.72 -4.11 -8.69
N VAL A 120 6.55 -3.00 -7.99
CA VAL A 120 7.43 -2.61 -6.89
C VAL A 120 6.98 -3.38 -5.65
N TRP A 121 7.91 -4.16 -5.08
CA TRP A 121 7.61 -5.04 -3.96
C TRP A 121 8.06 -4.44 -2.63
N TYR A 122 7.21 -4.59 -1.63
CA TYR A 122 7.45 -4.21 -0.24
C TYR A 122 7.29 -5.43 0.65
N SER A 123 8.24 -5.64 1.55
CA SER A 123 8.15 -6.64 2.60
C SER A 123 7.50 -6.02 3.84
N ALA A 124 6.61 -6.77 4.47
CA ALA A 124 6.05 -6.40 5.75
C ALA A 124 7.01 -6.77 6.88
N ALA A 125 7.30 -5.77 7.71
CA ALA A 125 7.96 -5.90 8.98
C ALA A 125 6.96 -5.62 10.11
N PRO A 126 7.08 -6.31 11.26
CA PRO A 126 6.35 -5.89 12.44
C PRO A 126 6.79 -4.47 12.80
N ALA A 127 5.83 -3.55 12.91
CA ALA A 127 6.13 -2.21 13.36
C ALA A 127 6.51 -2.28 14.86
N THR A 128 7.79 -2.05 15.18
CA THR A 128 8.26 -2.03 16.57
C THR A 128 7.46 -0.99 17.37
N PRO A 129 6.96 -1.33 18.57
CA PRO A 129 6.23 -0.40 19.44
C PRO A 129 7.09 0.76 19.92
#